data_AF-A0A920HHZ8-F1
#
_entry.id   AF-A0A920HHZ8-F1
#
_cell.length_a   1.000
_cell.length_b   1.000
_cell.length_c   1.000
_cell.angle_alpha   90.00
_cell.angle_beta   90.00
_cell.angle_gamma   90.00
#
_symmetry.space_group_name_H-M   'P 1'
#
loop_
_entity.id
_entity.type
_entity.pdbx_description
1 polymer ?
#
loop_
_entity_poly.entity_id
_entity_poly.type
_entity_poly.pdbx_seq_one_letter_code
_entity_poly.pdbx_strand_id
1 'polypeptide(L)'
;MGLTEVKGEEGYSTLERKSIRPTLDVNGIWGGYIGEGSKTVIPSEAHAKISMRLVPNQNWEKISELFKNHIHSIAPNTVSVEVSTHHGEILMLLQKTLRVMKQL
;
A
#
# COMPACT_ATOMS: atom_id res chain seq x y z
N MET A 1 30.62 -5.02 13.60
CA MET A 1 29.94 -4.82 12.30
C MET A 1 30.30 -3.41 11.83
N GLY A 2 31.10 -3.27 10.77
CA GLY A 2 31.64 -1.98 10.28
C GLY A 2 30.64 -1.20 9.43
N LEU A 3 29.60 -0.67 10.07
CA LEU A 3 28.68 0.28 9.45
C LEU A 3 29.17 1.70 9.76
N THR A 4 29.44 2.48 8.72
CA THR A 4 29.89 3.88 8.85
C THR A 4 28.74 4.85 9.12
N GLU A 5 27.53 4.55 8.65
CA GLU A 5 26.32 5.35 8.86
C GLU A 5 25.05 4.48 8.86
N VAL A 6 23.99 4.99 9.52
CA VAL A 6 22.67 4.34 9.61
C VAL A 6 21.59 5.22 8.99
N LYS A 7 21.07 4.79 7.83
CA LYS A 7 19.96 5.47 7.15
C LYS A 7 18.63 5.22 7.88
N GLY A 8 17.88 6.29 8.16
CA GLY A 8 16.50 6.21 8.65
C GLY A 8 16.02 7.56 9.17
N GLU A 9 14.86 7.56 9.82
CA GLU A 9 14.18 8.77 10.30
C GLU A 9 15.04 9.62 11.23
N GLU A 10 15.24 10.89 10.88
CA GLU A 10 16.01 11.85 11.66
C GLU A 10 15.45 11.99 13.08
N GLY A 11 16.34 12.10 14.08
CA GLY A 11 15.93 12.18 15.49
C GLY A 11 15.67 10.84 16.20
N TYR A 12 15.74 9.70 15.51
CA TYR A 12 15.56 8.38 16.11
C TYR A 12 16.76 7.46 15.92
N SER A 13 17.13 6.73 16.98
CA SER A 13 18.13 5.68 16.91
C SER A 13 17.63 4.46 16.12
N THR A 14 18.56 3.63 15.64
CA THR A 14 18.24 2.37 14.95
C THR A 14 17.39 1.43 15.81
N LEU A 15 17.57 1.45 17.14
CA LEU A 15 16.79 0.62 18.05
C LEU A 15 15.35 1.12 18.14
N GLU A 16 15.14 2.43 18.29
CA GLU A 16 13.82 3.05 18.36
C GLU A 16 13.01 2.82 17.07
N ARG A 17 13.67 2.97 15.91
CA ARG A 17 13.06 2.68 14.59
C ARG A 17 12.58 1.23 14.46
N LYS A 18 13.24 0.28 15.13
CA LYS A 18 12.86 -1.14 15.10
C LYS A 18 11.75 -1.50 16.09
N SER A 19 11.65 -0.78 17.21
CA SER A 19 10.83 -1.18 18.36
C SER A 19 9.57 -0.35 18.55
N ILE A 20 9.69 0.99 18.61
CA ILE A 20 8.62 1.89 19.08
C ILE A 20 7.99 2.72 17.96
N ARG A 21 8.44 2.53 16.72
CA ARG A 21 7.90 3.21 15.54
C ARG A 21 6.89 2.31 14.82
N PRO A 22 5.74 2.83 14.39
CA PRO A 22 4.81 2.07 13.55
C PRO A 22 5.42 1.83 12.16
N THR A 23 4.94 0.80 11.47
CA THR A 23 5.39 0.49 10.10
C THR A 23 4.21 0.43 9.14
N LEU A 24 4.53 0.59 7.85
CA LEU A 24 3.63 0.32 6.73
C LEU A 24 4.46 -0.45 5.70
N ASP A 25 4.10 -1.72 5.50
CA ASP A 25 4.85 -2.66 4.69
C ASP A 25 3.98 -3.13 3.52
N VAL A 26 4.50 -3.06 2.30
CA VAL A 26 3.86 -3.65 1.12
C VAL A 26 4.34 -5.09 1.00
N ASN A 27 3.46 -6.05 1.33
CA ASN A 27 3.79 -7.47 1.32
C ASN A 27 3.72 -8.07 -0.09
N GLY A 28 2.90 -7.48 -0.97
CA GLY A 28 2.78 -7.93 -2.35
C GLY A 28 1.99 -6.95 -3.21
N ILE A 29 2.34 -6.91 -4.49
CA ILE A 29 1.60 -6.19 -5.53
C ILE A 29 1.42 -7.17 -6.70
N TRP A 30 0.22 -7.31 -7.22
CA TRP A 30 -0.06 -8.18 -8.36
C TRP A 30 -1.12 -7.60 -9.28
N GLY A 31 -1.06 -7.93 -10.56
CA GLY A 31 -2.00 -7.46 -11.58
C GLY A 31 -1.53 -7.87 -12.97
N GLY A 32 -2.46 -8.20 -13.87
CA GLY A 32 -2.12 -8.64 -15.22
C GLY A 32 -1.50 -10.03 -15.26
N TYR A 33 -0.45 -10.19 -16.07
CA TYR A 33 0.22 -11.48 -16.24
C TYR A 33 1.27 -11.71 -15.14
N ILE A 34 1.06 -12.72 -14.30
CA ILE A 34 1.93 -13.08 -13.15
C ILE A 34 2.66 -14.43 -13.35
N GLY A 35 2.59 -15.01 -14.56
CA GLY A 35 3.26 -16.27 -14.90
C GLY A 35 4.71 -16.08 -15.37
N GLU A 36 5.41 -17.18 -15.63
CA GLU A 36 6.77 -17.14 -16.18
C GLU A 36 6.80 -16.59 -17.62
N GLY A 37 7.79 -15.75 -17.92
CA GLY A 37 7.94 -15.09 -19.21
C GLY A 37 7.31 -13.69 -19.26
N SER A 38 7.26 -13.09 -20.45
CA SER A 38 6.74 -11.73 -20.65
C SER A 38 5.52 -11.74 -21.56
N LYS A 39 4.42 -11.13 -21.12
CA LYS A 39 3.26 -10.85 -21.97
C LYS A 39 2.91 -9.37 -21.88
N THR A 40 2.90 -8.68 -23.01
CA THR A 40 2.58 -7.25 -23.07
C THR A 40 1.07 -7.06 -22.93
N VAL A 41 0.60 -6.98 -21.69
CA VAL A 41 -0.81 -6.75 -21.35
C VAL A 41 -0.91 -5.49 -20.50
N ILE A 42 -1.86 -4.62 -20.83
CA ILE A 42 -2.27 -3.55 -19.92
C ILE A 42 -3.33 -4.14 -18.98
N PRO A 43 -3.03 -4.38 -17.70
CA PRO A 43 -4.03 -4.92 -16.79
C PRO A 43 -5.15 -3.91 -16.54
N SER A 44 -6.39 -4.43 -16.48
CA SER A 44 -7.56 -3.68 -16.04
C SER A 44 -7.58 -3.49 -14.52
N GLU A 45 -6.91 -4.38 -13.78
CA GLU A 45 -6.92 -4.45 -12.32
C GLU A 45 -5.52 -4.72 -11.76
N ALA A 46 -5.24 -4.12 -10.61
CA ALA A 46 -4.06 -4.37 -9.80
C ALA A 46 -4.45 -4.42 -8.32
N HIS A 47 -3.73 -5.19 -7.54
CA HIS A 47 -3.96 -5.40 -6.13
C HIS A 47 -2.66 -5.17 -5.36
N ALA A 48 -2.80 -4.76 -4.10
CA ALA A 48 -1.69 -4.68 -3.16
C ALA A 48 -2.13 -5.22 -1.80
N LYS A 49 -1.28 -6.05 -1.19
CA LYS A 49 -1.40 -6.47 0.20
C LYS A 49 -0.45 -5.63 1.04
N ILE A 50 -0.99 -4.96 2.03
CA ILE A 50 -0.28 -4.04 2.92
C ILE A 50 -0.53 -4.48 4.37
N SER A 51 0.51 -4.43 5.19
CA SER A 51 0.42 -4.69 6.62
C SER A 51 1.00 -3.51 7.41
N MET A 52 0.42 -3.21 8.56
CA MET A 52 0.94 -2.18 9.44
C MET A 52 1.24 -2.75 10.82
N ARG A 53 2.43 -2.46 11.35
CA ARG A 53 2.70 -2.66 12.77
C ARG A 53 2.25 -1.43 13.52
N LEU A 54 1.34 -1.63 14.47
CA LEU A 54 0.88 -0.59 15.36
C LEU A 54 1.72 -0.56 16.64
N VAL A 55 1.79 0.62 17.23
CA VAL A 55 2.45 0.88 18.52
C VAL A 55 1.39 1.21 19.58
N PRO A 56 1.75 1.21 20.89
CA PRO A 56 0.79 1.49 21.95
C PRO A 56 0.01 2.79 21.71
N ASN A 57 -1.27 2.80 22.10
CA ASN A 57 -2.23 3.90 21.91
C ASN A 57 -2.69 4.13 20.46
N GLN A 58 -2.42 3.22 19.52
CA GLN A 58 -3.03 3.24 18.19
C GLN A 58 -4.22 2.27 18.12
N ASN A 59 -5.35 2.76 17.62
CA ASN A 59 -6.51 1.93 17.28
C ASN A 59 -6.45 1.58 15.78
N TRP A 60 -6.51 0.28 15.47
CA TRP A 60 -6.36 -0.22 14.10
C TRP A 60 -7.50 0.21 13.16
N GLU A 61 -8.72 0.39 13.65
CA GLU A 61 -9.88 0.84 12.88
C GLU A 61 -9.65 2.28 12.42
N LYS A 62 -9.23 3.16 13.35
CA LYS A 62 -8.92 4.56 13.04
C LYS A 62 -7.77 4.68 12.04
N ILE A 63 -6.72 3.87 12.20
CA ILE A 63 -5.57 3.88 11.27
C ILE A 63 -6.02 3.37 9.89
N SER A 64 -6.86 2.34 9.85
CA SER A 64 -7.44 1.80 8.61
C SER A 64 -8.27 2.85 7.86
N GLU A 65 -9.09 3.62 8.56
CA GLU A 65 -9.85 4.72 7.97
C GLU A 65 -8.95 5.84 7.44
N LEU A 66 -7.95 6.24 8.22
CA LEU A 66 -6.97 7.26 7.78
C LEU A 66 -6.23 6.81 6.52
N PHE A 67 -5.81 5.54 6.48
CA PHE A 67 -5.17 4.97 5.31
C PHE A 67 -6.11 4.98 4.09
N LYS A 68 -7.34 4.48 4.26
CA LYS A 68 -8.34 4.47 3.19
C LYS A 68 -8.59 5.87 2.64
N ASN A 69 -8.79 6.85 3.52
CA ASN A 69 -9.01 8.25 3.12
C ASN A 69 -7.80 8.84 2.38
N HIS A 70 -6.59 8.55 2.85
CA HIS A 70 -5.37 9.00 2.18
C HIS A 70 -5.23 8.38 0.78
N ILE A 71 -5.48 7.08 0.66
CA ILE A 71 -5.45 6.39 -0.62
C ILE A 71 -6.48 6.98 -1.60
N HIS A 72 -7.71 7.24 -1.15
CA HIS A 72 -8.72 7.87 -1.98
C HIS A 72 -8.34 9.31 -2.39
N SER A 73 -7.62 10.05 -1.54
CA SER A 73 -7.25 11.44 -1.85
C SER A 73 -6.12 11.54 -2.87
N ILE A 74 -5.22 10.55 -2.91
CA ILE A 74 -4.12 10.50 -3.89
C ILE A 74 -4.49 9.75 -5.17
N ALA A 75 -5.57 8.97 -5.14
CA ALA A 75 -6.01 8.20 -6.30
C ALA A 75 -6.43 9.12 -7.45
N PRO A 76 -5.87 8.97 -8.66
CA PRO A 76 -6.29 9.76 -9.80
C PRO A 76 -7.73 9.40 -10.20
N ASN A 77 -8.49 10.37 -10.73
CA ASN A 77 -9.89 10.19 -11.15
C ASN A 77 -10.11 9.10 -12.23
N THR A 78 -9.04 8.58 -12.82
CA THR A 78 -9.04 7.52 -13.83
C THR A 78 -9.02 6.12 -13.24
N VAL A 79 -8.90 5.97 -11.91
CA VAL A 79 -8.90 4.67 -11.22
C VAL A 79 -10.00 4.62 -10.17
N SER A 80 -10.73 3.51 -10.13
CA SER A 80 -11.58 3.12 -9.02
C SER A 80 -10.71 2.41 -7.98
N VAL A 81 -10.88 2.77 -6.72
CA VAL A 81 -10.12 2.20 -5.61
C VAL A 81 -11.04 1.56 -4.61
N GLU A 82 -10.74 0.33 -4.22
CA GLU A 82 -11.39 -0.38 -3.13
C GLU A 82 -10.34 -0.75 -2.08
N VAL A 83 -10.65 -0.50 -0.81
CA VAL A 83 -9.78 -0.81 0.33
C VAL A 83 -10.58 -1.63 1.33
N SER A 84 -10.10 -2.84 1.62
CA SER A 84 -10.68 -3.78 2.58
C SER A 84 -9.67 -4.03 3.71
N THR A 85 -10.14 -4.07 4.96
CA THR A 85 -9.26 -4.18 6.13
C THR A 85 -9.64 -5.37 7.01
N HIS A 86 -8.64 -6.13 7.47
CA HIS A 86 -8.79 -7.25 8.40
C HIS A 86 -7.70 -7.18 9.48
N HIS A 87 -8.09 -6.90 10.74
CA HIS A 87 -7.20 -7.01 11.91
C HIS A 87 -5.85 -6.27 11.79
N GLY A 88 -5.82 -5.11 11.11
CA GLY A 88 -4.59 -4.33 10.86
C GLY A 88 -3.82 -4.71 9.58
N GLU A 89 -4.26 -5.74 8.86
CA GLU A 89 -3.89 -5.98 7.46
C GLU A 89 -4.87 -5.24 6.53
N ILE A 90 -4.34 -4.67 5.45
CA ILE A 90 -5.09 -3.92 4.46
C ILE A 90 -4.87 -4.56 3.10
N LEU A 91 -5.96 -4.93 2.45
CA LEU A 91 -5.99 -5.33 1.05
C LEU A 91 -6.53 -4.16 0.23
N MET A 92 -5.82 -3.79 -0.82
CA MET A 92 -6.20 -2.73 -1.72
C MET A 92 -6.36 -3.29 -3.13
N LEU A 93 -7.44 -2.88 -3.80
CA LEU A 93 -7.72 -3.18 -5.20
C LEU A 93 -7.85 -1.85 -5.96
N LEU A 94 -7.07 -1.75 -7.04
CA LEU A 94 -7.09 -0.66 -7.99
C LEU A 94 -7.62 -1.17 -9.32
N GLN A 95 -8.74 -0.63 -9.77
CA GLN A 95 -9.30 -0.91 -11.07
C GLN A 95 -9.21 0.33 -11.95
N LYS A 96 -8.74 0.20 -13.19
CA LYS A 96 -8.81 1.30 -14.15
C LYS A 96 -10.26 1.52 -14.55
N THR A 97 -10.78 2.73 -14.34
CA THR A 97 -12.08 3.10 -14.89
C THR A 97 -11.90 3.40 -16.38
N LEU A 98 -12.10 2.41 -17.25
CA LEU A 98 -12.28 2.68 -18.67
C LEU A 98 -13.66 3.33 -18.87
N ARG A 99 -13.73 4.66 -18.80
CA ARG A 99 -14.84 5.39 -19.45
C ARG A 99 -14.59 5.35 -20.95
N VAL A 100 -15.02 4.27 -21.59
CA VAL A 100 -15.26 4.28 -23.04
C VAL A 100 -16.46 5.19 -23.25
N MET A 101 -16.22 6.51 -23.39
CA MET A 101 -17.13 7.33 -24.18
C MET A 101 -17.02 6.82 -25.61
N LYS A 102 -18.04 6.08 -26.04
CA LYS A 102 -18.26 5.62 -27.42
C LYS A 102 -17.84 6.70 -28.43
N GLN A 103 -17.09 6.33 -29.47
CA GLN A 103 -17.31 6.83 -30.83
C GLN A 103 -16.55 5.95 -31.85
N LEU A 104 -17.32 5.40 -32.80
CA LEU A 104 -16.99 4.61 -34.01
C LEU A 104 -16.63 3.13 -33.81
#